data_AF-A0AAI8R740-F1
#
_entry.id   AF-A0AAI8R740-F1
#
_cell.length_a   1.000
_cell.length_b   1.000
_cell.length_c   1.000
_cell.angle_alpha   90.00
_cell.angle_beta   90.00
_cell.angle_gamma   90.00
#
_symmetry.space_group_name_H-M   'P 1'
#
loop_
_entity.id
_entity.type
_entity.pdbx_description
1 polymer ?
#
loop_
_entity_poly.entity_id
_entity_poly.type
_entity_poly.pdbx_seq_one_letter_code
_entity_poly.pdbx_strand_id
1 'polypeptide(L)'
;MTFFPFVDPNRRPQAEIKKMAEELTQKFQAIDPDLTLIHNDNFIDYGPEVFPQLSTIYWDPRVPDHPMEHFVYSEYLLRYGGYPLYWFTPYDEQIYEYYRKPSGASDSSRQAVKVIDQAILKVIHDYQVHNLFYWNDLFTEKQLEQERLKPYNRPSQFIGPGELVSSPISFTDPKHRPLAAVEKNTEFLKTQLEQLDSRLTISHNDSYIDFEPKISRFLAECSYDPEEDDPNDPINKLCGEEYKIYYDNILLFSFYPFQLGYGYHGNFYEGGIPNTTYLGLSQEFINQIDNIISIYMIFNLYYWRDQYSPEEFQYEIHKYKKMWCL
;
A
#
# COMPACT_ATOMS: atom_id res chain seq x y z
N MET A 1 2.06 2.35 23.29
CA MET A 1 2.37 0.96 22.89
C MET A 1 1.26 0.06 23.38
N THR A 2 0.34 -0.29 22.49
CA THR A 2 -0.42 -1.52 22.56
C THR A 2 -0.30 -2.09 21.15
N PHE A 3 0.74 -2.91 20.99
CA PHE A 3 0.83 -3.94 19.97
C PHE A 3 -0.57 -4.53 19.85
N PHE A 4 -1.24 -4.45 18.68
CA PHE A 4 -2.45 -5.25 18.48
C PHE A 4 -1.98 -6.70 18.62
N PRO A 5 -2.29 -7.38 19.73
CA PRO A 5 -1.77 -8.71 19.97
C PRO A 5 -2.76 -9.66 19.32
N PHE A 6 -3.02 -9.48 18.03
CA PHE A 6 -3.49 -10.61 17.25
C PHE A 6 -2.25 -11.46 16.94
N VAL A 7 -1.70 -12.06 18.00
CA VAL A 7 -0.89 -13.26 17.85
C VAL A 7 -1.92 -14.33 17.58
N ASP A 8 -2.29 -14.45 16.30
CA ASP A 8 -3.11 -15.57 15.86
C ASP A 8 -2.35 -16.84 16.29
N PRO A 9 -2.92 -17.69 17.16
CA PRO A 9 -2.26 -18.90 17.61
C PRO A 9 -1.96 -19.86 16.46
N ASN A 10 -2.57 -19.65 15.28
CA ASN A 10 -2.32 -20.41 14.06
C ASN A 10 -1.24 -19.78 13.16
N ARG A 11 -0.68 -18.62 13.52
CA ARG A 11 0.41 -18.01 12.74
C ARG A 11 1.69 -18.82 12.91
N ARG A 12 2.31 -19.22 11.78
CA ARG A 12 3.63 -19.87 11.77
C ARG A 12 4.66 -19.05 12.58
N PRO A 13 5.55 -19.70 13.35
CA PRO A 13 6.59 -19.02 14.10
C PRO A 13 7.46 -18.12 13.21
N GLN A 14 7.66 -16.87 13.63
CA GLN A 14 8.44 -15.88 12.87
C GLN A 14 9.88 -16.32 12.57
N ALA A 15 10.49 -17.11 13.45
CA ALA A 15 11.82 -17.67 13.23
C ALA A 15 11.85 -18.67 12.07
N GLU A 16 10.78 -19.47 11.90
CA GLU A 16 10.66 -20.44 10.81
C GLU A 16 10.42 -19.73 9.49
N ILE A 17 9.58 -18.69 9.47
CA ILE A 17 9.33 -17.85 8.29
C ILE A 17 10.62 -17.19 7.80
N LYS A 18 11.42 -16.61 8.71
CA LYS A 18 12.72 -16.02 8.35
C LYS A 18 13.66 -17.03 7.71
N LYS A 19 13.76 -18.22 8.30
CA LYS A 19 14.58 -19.31 7.76
C LYS A 19 14.09 -19.75 6.37
N MET A 20 12.78 -19.90 6.18
CA MET A 20 12.20 -20.24 4.88
C MET A 20 12.46 -19.15 3.83
N ALA A 21 12.33 -17.87 4.20
CA ALA A 21 12.62 -16.75 3.31
C ALA A 21 14.10 -16.73 2.87
N GLU A 22 15.03 -17.01 3.80
CA GLU A 22 16.47 -17.15 3.49
C GLU A 22 16.75 -18.32 2.54
N GLU A 23 16.17 -19.50 2.81
CA GLU A 23 16.31 -20.69 1.96
C GLU A 23 15.72 -20.45 0.55
N LEU A 24 14.56 -19.81 0.45
CA LEU A 24 13.95 -19.46 -0.82
C LEU A 24 14.80 -18.44 -1.59
N THR A 25 15.31 -17.42 -0.91
CA THR A 25 16.20 -16.42 -1.52
C THR A 25 17.41 -17.11 -2.15
N GLN A 26 18.05 -18.05 -1.43
CA GLN A 26 19.19 -18.81 -1.97
C GLN A 26 18.80 -19.68 -3.18
N LYS A 27 17.63 -20.33 -3.14
CA LYS A 27 17.13 -21.14 -4.26
C LYS A 27 16.88 -20.30 -5.52
N PHE A 28 16.30 -19.11 -5.38
CA PHE A 28 16.08 -18.21 -6.52
C PHE A 28 17.39 -17.64 -7.05
N GLN A 29 18.31 -17.22 -6.19
CA GLN A 29 19.63 -16.71 -6.61
C GLN A 29 20.49 -17.79 -7.30
N ALA A 30 20.28 -19.07 -7.00
CA ALA A 30 20.93 -20.17 -7.69
C ALA A 30 20.39 -20.40 -9.11
N ILE A 31 19.15 -19.95 -9.41
CA ILE A 31 18.59 -19.94 -10.76
C ILE A 31 19.19 -18.78 -11.55
N ASP A 32 19.16 -17.57 -10.97
CA ASP A 32 19.76 -16.37 -11.55
C ASP A 32 20.05 -15.34 -10.42
N PRO A 33 21.27 -14.75 -10.36
CA PRO A 33 21.64 -13.79 -9.31
C PRO A 33 20.81 -12.50 -9.30
N ASP A 34 20.15 -12.14 -10.40
CA ASP A 34 19.30 -10.95 -10.50
C ASP A 34 17.89 -11.18 -9.94
N LEU A 35 17.58 -12.41 -9.51
CA LEU A 35 16.35 -12.72 -8.78
C LEU A 35 16.46 -12.27 -7.32
N THR A 36 15.49 -11.47 -6.90
CA THR A 36 15.39 -10.95 -5.53
C THR A 36 14.01 -11.27 -4.97
N LEU A 37 13.99 -11.78 -3.74
CA LEU A 37 12.77 -12.17 -3.05
C LEU A 37 12.49 -11.19 -1.92
N ILE A 38 11.26 -10.69 -1.86
CA ILE A 38 10.77 -9.84 -0.77
C ILE A 38 9.72 -10.63 -0.01
N HIS A 39 9.94 -10.82 1.29
CA HIS A 39 8.95 -11.42 2.19
C HIS A 39 8.06 -10.32 2.79
N ASN A 40 6.76 -10.57 2.83
CA ASN A 40 5.79 -9.69 3.47
C ASN A 40 5.54 -10.17 4.90
N ASP A 41 6.19 -9.53 5.87
CA ASP A 41 6.14 -9.90 7.29
C ASP A 41 4.72 -9.92 7.89
N ASN A 42 3.79 -9.22 7.25
CA ASN A 42 2.39 -9.13 7.66
C ASN A 42 1.49 -10.24 7.09
N PHE A 43 2.02 -11.14 6.25
CA PHE A 43 1.27 -12.31 5.79
C PHE A 43 0.92 -13.20 6.99
N ILE A 44 -0.37 -13.52 7.13
CA ILE A 44 -0.87 -14.44 8.15
C ILE A 44 -1.20 -15.76 7.45
N ASP A 45 -0.39 -16.77 7.73
CA ASP A 45 -0.62 -18.11 7.20
C ASP A 45 -1.74 -18.81 7.98
N TYR A 46 -2.96 -18.76 7.46
CA TYR A 46 -4.11 -19.46 8.01
C TYR A 46 -4.13 -20.91 7.56
N GLY A 47 -4.54 -21.84 8.43
CA GLY A 47 -4.77 -23.22 8.04
C GLY A 47 -5.71 -23.36 6.82
N PRO A 48 -5.53 -24.40 5.99
CA PRO A 48 -6.28 -24.58 4.74
C PRO A 48 -7.81 -24.72 4.92
N GLU A 49 -8.31 -25.11 6.10
CA GLU A 49 -9.76 -25.09 6.39
C GLU A 49 -10.35 -23.67 6.53
N VAL A 50 -9.51 -22.69 6.86
CA VAL A 50 -9.90 -21.35 7.31
C VAL A 50 -9.79 -20.34 6.16
N PHE A 51 -8.75 -20.45 5.33
CA PHE A 51 -8.49 -19.50 4.24
C PHE A 51 -9.65 -19.33 3.21
N PRO A 52 -10.34 -20.40 2.75
CA PRO A 52 -11.47 -20.26 1.83
C PRO A 52 -12.68 -19.56 2.47
N GLN A 53 -12.87 -19.73 3.78
CA GLN A 53 -14.02 -19.19 4.53
C GLN A 53 -13.80 -17.73 4.98
N LEU A 54 -12.54 -17.35 5.18
CA LEU A 54 -12.15 -16.01 5.62
C LEU A 54 -11.98 -15.01 4.46
N SER A 55 -11.91 -15.46 3.21
CA SER A 55 -11.79 -14.60 2.02
C SER A 55 -12.81 -13.44 1.96
N THR A 56 -14.00 -13.63 2.56
CA THR A 56 -15.09 -12.64 2.62
C THR A 56 -15.15 -11.82 3.92
N ILE A 57 -14.36 -12.17 4.95
CA ILE A 57 -14.50 -11.61 6.32
C ILE A 57 -13.38 -10.61 6.66
N TYR A 58 -12.28 -10.58 5.89
CA TYR A 58 -11.19 -9.61 6.09
C TYR A 58 -11.46 -8.33 5.31
N TRP A 59 -12.56 -7.70 5.68
CA TRP A 59 -13.03 -6.42 5.17
C TRP A 59 -12.43 -5.31 6.04
N ASP A 60 -11.73 -4.32 5.46
CA ASP A 60 -11.64 -3.01 6.14
C ASP A 60 -13.01 -2.35 6.00
N PRO A 61 -13.80 -2.19 7.08
CA PRO A 61 -15.17 -1.70 7.02
C PRO A 61 -15.29 -0.26 6.49
N ARG A 62 -14.17 0.44 6.28
CA ARG A 62 -14.11 1.78 5.70
C ARG A 62 -13.97 1.81 4.18
N VAL A 63 -13.73 0.65 3.54
CA VAL A 63 -13.76 0.50 2.07
C VAL A 63 -14.83 -0.54 1.74
N PRO A 64 -16.11 -0.13 1.63
CA PRO A 64 -17.26 -1.04 1.59
C PRO A 64 -17.26 -2.04 0.43
N ASP A 65 -16.54 -1.74 -0.64
CA ASP A 65 -16.57 -2.49 -1.90
C ASP A 65 -15.18 -3.02 -2.31
N HIS A 66 -14.27 -3.24 -1.37
CA HIS A 66 -12.95 -3.81 -1.66
C HIS A 66 -12.92 -5.31 -1.35
N PRO A 67 -12.92 -6.20 -2.37
CA PRO A 67 -12.44 -7.55 -2.15
C PRO A 67 -10.98 -7.42 -1.71
N MET A 68 -10.59 -8.07 -0.62
CA MET A 68 -9.22 -8.01 -0.11
C MET A 68 -8.18 -8.56 -1.11
N GLU A 69 -8.64 -9.06 -2.28
CA GLU A 69 -7.86 -9.69 -3.37
C GLU A 69 -6.67 -8.85 -3.85
N HIS A 70 -6.70 -7.54 -3.60
CA HIS A 70 -5.63 -6.62 -3.99
C HIS A 70 -4.75 -6.10 -2.84
N PHE A 71 -5.12 -6.33 -1.56
CA PHE A 71 -4.40 -5.70 -0.45
C PHE A 71 -3.45 -6.63 0.31
N VAL A 72 -3.66 -7.94 0.49
CA VAL A 72 -2.56 -8.83 0.96
C VAL A 72 -2.81 -10.27 0.52
N TYR A 73 -2.22 -10.71 -0.58
CA TYR A 73 -2.18 -12.14 -0.91
C TYR A 73 -0.86 -12.60 -1.50
N SER A 74 0.25 -12.06 -1.00
CA SER A 74 1.52 -12.72 -1.22
C SER A 74 2.31 -12.74 0.06
N GLU A 75 2.75 -13.92 0.43
CA GLU A 75 3.82 -14.05 1.41
C GLU A 75 5.13 -13.54 0.79
N TYR A 76 5.26 -13.69 -0.52
CA TYR A 76 6.47 -13.35 -1.25
C TYR A 76 6.20 -12.62 -2.57
N LEU A 77 6.99 -11.59 -2.82
CA LEU A 77 7.16 -10.95 -4.12
C LEU A 77 8.53 -11.33 -4.69
N LEU A 78 8.54 -12.00 -5.83
CA LEU A 78 9.75 -12.28 -6.60
C LEU A 78 9.96 -11.20 -7.66
N ARG A 79 11.18 -10.65 -7.75
CA ARG A 79 11.58 -9.65 -8.73
C ARG A 79 12.79 -10.12 -9.53
N TYR A 80 12.90 -9.68 -10.78
CA TYR A 80 14.09 -9.87 -11.64
C TYR A 80 14.60 -8.53 -12.13
N GLY A 81 15.86 -8.20 -11.86
CA GLY A 81 16.44 -6.91 -12.23
C GLY A 81 15.65 -5.71 -11.66
N GLY A 82 15.00 -5.88 -10.51
CA GLY A 82 14.16 -4.87 -9.88
C GLY A 82 12.69 -4.85 -10.32
N TYR A 83 12.28 -5.63 -11.31
CA TYR A 83 10.89 -5.67 -11.78
C TYR A 83 10.09 -6.80 -11.11
N PRO A 84 8.83 -6.57 -10.67
CA PRO A 84 7.99 -7.64 -10.13
C PRO A 84 7.79 -8.72 -11.19
N LEU A 85 7.81 -10.00 -10.79
CA LEU A 85 7.54 -11.15 -11.66
C LEU A 85 6.35 -11.97 -11.14
N TYR A 86 6.49 -12.51 -9.94
CA TYR A 86 5.51 -13.38 -9.30
C TYR A 86 5.15 -12.87 -7.91
N TRP A 87 3.87 -12.98 -7.61
CA TRP A 87 3.32 -12.95 -6.27
C TRP A 87 2.97 -14.37 -5.89
N PHE A 88 3.41 -14.85 -4.72
CA PHE A 88 3.03 -16.19 -4.29
C PHE A 88 2.81 -16.30 -2.78
N THR A 89 1.98 -17.27 -2.45
CA THR A 89 1.59 -17.69 -1.10
C THR A 89 1.84 -19.19 -0.97
N PRO A 90 1.62 -19.78 0.22
CA PRO A 90 1.60 -21.22 0.36
C PRO A 90 0.52 -21.94 -0.46
N TYR A 91 -0.51 -21.21 -0.90
CA TYR A 91 -1.70 -21.78 -1.53
C TYR A 91 -1.71 -21.62 -3.04
N ASP A 92 -1.23 -20.46 -3.50
CA ASP A 92 -1.30 -20.08 -4.91
C ASP A 92 -0.17 -19.14 -5.34
N GLU A 93 0.03 -19.04 -6.64
CA GLU A 93 0.93 -18.09 -7.28
C GLU A 93 0.24 -17.37 -8.43
N GLN A 94 0.53 -16.08 -8.56
CA GLN A 94 0.05 -15.25 -9.65
C GLN A 94 1.22 -14.53 -10.32
N ILE A 95 1.20 -14.52 -11.64
CA ILE A 95 2.03 -13.63 -12.43
C ILE A 95 1.44 -12.23 -12.33
N TYR A 96 2.31 -11.23 -12.22
CA TYR A 96 1.87 -9.84 -12.28
C TYR A 96 1.11 -9.55 -13.59
N GLU A 97 -0.12 -9.06 -13.47
CA GLU A 97 -1.15 -9.07 -14.51
C GLU A 97 -0.74 -8.33 -15.80
N TYR A 98 0.10 -7.30 -15.70
CA TYR A 98 0.72 -6.61 -16.84
C TYR A 98 1.55 -7.52 -17.77
N TYR A 99 1.82 -8.76 -17.39
CA TYR A 99 2.51 -9.75 -18.21
C TYR A 99 1.58 -10.82 -18.83
N ARG A 100 0.27 -10.78 -18.55
CA ARG A 100 -0.75 -11.73 -19.06
C ARG A 100 -1.23 -11.38 -20.50
N LYS A 101 -0.32 -11.34 -21.50
CA LYS A 101 -0.57 -11.48 -22.98
C LYS A 101 -1.43 -10.43 -23.74
N PRO A 102 -1.49 -10.39 -25.11
CA PRO A 102 -0.46 -10.57 -26.14
C PRO A 102 -0.56 -9.53 -27.30
N SER A 103 0.20 -8.43 -27.34
CA SER A 103 0.30 -7.61 -28.57
C SER A 103 1.45 -6.60 -28.58
N GLY A 104 2.58 -6.91 -27.94
CA GLY A 104 3.78 -6.07 -27.93
C GLY A 104 4.93 -6.74 -28.67
N ALA A 105 5.79 -5.94 -29.30
CA ALA A 105 7.05 -6.42 -29.87
C ALA A 105 7.84 -7.19 -28.81
N SER A 106 8.46 -8.31 -29.18
CA SER A 106 9.21 -9.14 -28.24
C SER A 106 10.40 -8.33 -27.67
N ASP A 107 10.33 -7.95 -26.41
CA ASP A 107 11.49 -7.39 -25.72
C ASP A 107 12.53 -8.50 -25.51
N SER A 108 13.73 -8.27 -26.06
CA SER A 108 14.90 -9.14 -25.89
C SER A 108 15.28 -9.36 -24.42
N SER A 109 14.94 -8.43 -23.52
CA SER A 109 15.19 -8.54 -22.08
C SER A 109 14.46 -9.74 -21.43
N ARG A 110 13.38 -10.25 -22.05
CA ARG A 110 12.55 -11.33 -21.50
C ARG A 110 12.88 -12.72 -22.02
N GLN A 111 13.81 -12.88 -22.97
CA GLN A 111 14.25 -14.22 -23.37
C GLN A 111 14.92 -14.94 -22.19
N ALA A 112 15.73 -14.25 -21.40
CA ALA A 112 16.38 -14.80 -20.22
C ALA A 112 15.34 -15.28 -19.19
N VAL A 113 14.34 -14.45 -18.88
CA VAL A 113 13.28 -14.77 -17.91
C VAL A 113 12.42 -15.96 -18.38
N LYS A 114 12.06 -16.04 -19.65
CA LYS A 114 11.33 -17.20 -20.21
C LYS A 114 12.10 -18.52 -20.10
N VAL A 115 13.43 -18.47 -20.19
CA VAL A 115 14.28 -19.67 -20.06
C VAL A 115 14.30 -20.18 -18.63
N ILE A 116 14.19 -19.29 -17.64
CA ILE A 116 14.23 -19.66 -16.21
C ILE A 116 12.84 -19.79 -15.55
N ASP A 117 11.75 -19.43 -16.25
CA ASP A 117 10.37 -19.41 -15.72
C ASP A 117 9.94 -20.76 -15.12
N GLN A 118 10.24 -21.88 -15.79
CA GLN A 118 9.94 -23.21 -15.26
C GLN A 118 10.73 -23.55 -13.99
N ALA A 119 11.97 -23.07 -13.88
CA ALA A 119 12.78 -23.27 -12.68
C ALA A 119 12.24 -22.44 -11.51
N ILE A 120 11.80 -21.20 -11.78
CA ILE A 120 11.13 -20.32 -10.81
C ILE A 120 9.85 -20.99 -10.28
N LEU A 121 8.96 -21.41 -11.18
CA LEU A 121 7.69 -22.07 -10.81
C LEU A 121 7.94 -23.33 -9.98
N LYS A 122 8.95 -24.14 -10.35
CA LYS A 122 9.31 -25.32 -9.56
C LYS A 122 9.69 -24.98 -8.12
N VAL A 123 10.49 -23.93 -7.90
CA VAL A 123 10.86 -23.49 -6.53
C VAL A 123 9.62 -23.05 -5.75
N ILE A 124 8.70 -22.32 -6.39
CA ILE A 124 7.44 -21.89 -5.79
C ILE A 124 6.56 -23.10 -5.42
N HIS A 125 6.40 -24.06 -6.32
CA HIS A 125 5.59 -25.27 -6.08
C HIS A 125 6.20 -26.17 -5.01
N ASP A 126 7.52 -26.37 -5.03
CA ASP A 126 8.24 -27.12 -4.00
C ASP A 126 8.01 -26.49 -2.61
N TYR A 127 7.98 -25.15 -2.54
CA TYR A 127 7.65 -24.41 -1.32
C TYR A 127 6.20 -24.63 -0.87
N GLN A 128 5.22 -24.50 -1.78
CA GLN A 128 3.81 -24.71 -1.45
C GLN A 128 3.55 -26.13 -0.95
N VAL A 129 4.18 -27.14 -1.57
CA VAL A 129 4.14 -28.53 -1.10
C VAL A 129 4.81 -28.69 0.26
N HIS A 130 5.92 -28.00 0.50
CA HIS A 130 6.57 -28.03 1.79
C HIS A 130 5.67 -27.43 2.89
N ASN A 131 4.94 -26.36 2.60
CA ASN A 131 4.04 -25.74 3.56
C ASN A 131 2.90 -26.66 4.00
N LEU A 132 2.45 -27.58 3.14
CA LEU A 132 1.43 -28.57 3.51
C LEU A 132 1.87 -29.48 4.67
N PHE A 133 3.18 -29.68 4.88
CA PHE A 133 3.67 -30.47 6.01
C PHE A 133 3.47 -29.78 7.36
N TYR A 134 3.39 -28.44 7.37
CA TYR A 134 3.06 -27.69 8.58
C TYR A 134 1.61 -27.97 9.04
N TRP A 135 0.75 -28.33 8.09
CA TRP A 135 -0.68 -28.56 8.27
C TRP A 135 -1.05 -30.03 8.09
N ASN A 136 -0.09 -30.95 8.19
CA ASN A 136 -0.30 -32.38 7.92
C ASN A 136 -1.39 -33.02 8.80
N ASP A 137 -1.54 -32.55 10.03
CA ASP A 137 -2.51 -33.03 11.01
C ASP A 137 -3.97 -32.77 10.57
N LEU A 138 -4.18 -31.86 9.61
CA LEU A 138 -5.49 -31.49 9.08
C LEU A 138 -5.97 -32.41 7.94
N PHE A 139 -5.09 -33.27 7.43
CA PHE A 139 -5.38 -34.12 6.28
C PHE A 139 -5.27 -35.60 6.63
N THR A 140 -6.18 -36.41 6.08
CA THR A 140 -5.89 -37.84 5.95
C THR A 140 -4.74 -38.06 4.97
N GLU A 141 -3.99 -39.16 5.10
CA GLU A 141 -2.86 -39.48 4.21
C GLU A 141 -3.23 -39.39 2.72
N LYS A 142 -4.40 -39.91 2.36
CA LYS A 142 -4.94 -39.86 0.99
C LYS A 142 -5.26 -38.43 0.54
N GLN A 143 -5.79 -37.58 1.42
CA GLN A 143 -6.04 -36.17 1.11
C GLN A 143 -4.73 -35.41 0.95
N LEU A 144 -3.75 -35.64 1.83
CA LEU A 144 -2.44 -35.01 1.77
C LEU A 144 -1.74 -35.33 0.44
N GLU A 145 -1.78 -36.59 -0.02
CA GLU A 145 -1.24 -36.97 -1.34
C GLU A 145 -1.92 -36.21 -2.50
N GLN A 146 -3.23 -36.00 -2.42
CA GLN A 146 -3.97 -35.24 -3.44
C GLN A 146 -3.62 -33.76 -3.41
N GLU A 147 -3.54 -33.15 -2.23
CA GLU A 147 -3.17 -31.74 -2.06
C GLU A 147 -1.75 -31.47 -2.55
N ARG A 148 -0.79 -32.38 -2.30
CA ARG A 148 0.60 -32.26 -2.76
C ARG A 148 0.75 -32.24 -4.28
N LEU A 149 -0.20 -32.80 -5.02
CA LEU A 149 -0.20 -32.79 -6.48
C LEU A 149 -0.82 -31.53 -7.08
N LYS A 150 -1.60 -30.75 -6.30
CA LYS A 150 -2.30 -29.57 -6.82
C LYS A 150 -1.36 -28.51 -7.37
N PRO A 151 -0.27 -28.09 -6.68
CA PRO A 151 0.64 -27.07 -7.22
C PRO A 151 1.17 -27.41 -8.62
N TYR A 152 1.63 -28.65 -8.81
CA TYR A 152 2.20 -29.10 -10.09
C TYR A 152 1.18 -29.28 -11.21
N ASN A 153 -0.10 -29.47 -10.87
CA ASN A 153 -1.18 -29.68 -11.83
C ASN A 153 -1.97 -28.40 -12.13
N ARG A 154 -1.69 -27.29 -11.44
CA ARG A 154 -2.36 -26.02 -11.72
C ARG A 154 -1.96 -25.52 -13.12
N PRO A 155 -2.90 -24.98 -13.92
CA PRO A 155 -2.56 -24.36 -15.19
C PRO A 155 -1.67 -23.14 -14.94
N SER A 156 -0.36 -23.34 -14.99
CA SER A 156 0.59 -22.26 -14.76
C SER A 156 0.42 -21.19 -15.83
N GLN A 157 0.32 -19.95 -15.38
CA GLN A 157 0.49 -18.80 -16.25
C GLN A 157 1.99 -18.69 -16.55
N PHE A 158 2.34 -18.12 -17.70
CA PHE A 158 3.74 -17.93 -18.11
C PHE A 158 3.98 -16.46 -18.44
N ILE A 159 5.22 -16.00 -18.24
CA ILE A 159 5.57 -14.59 -18.50
C ILE A 159 5.46 -14.28 -20.01
N GLY A 160 4.48 -13.44 -20.36
CA GLY A 160 4.24 -12.98 -21.73
C GLY A 160 5.20 -11.85 -22.17
N PRO A 161 5.15 -11.44 -23.46
CA PRO A 161 6.00 -10.39 -24.03
C PRO A 161 5.52 -8.95 -23.70
N GLY A 162 4.72 -8.75 -22.63
CA GLY A 162 4.20 -7.42 -22.28
C GLY A 162 5.30 -6.41 -21.89
N GLU A 163 4.94 -5.14 -21.68
CA GLU A 163 5.88 -4.14 -21.18
C GLU A 163 6.11 -4.28 -19.67
N LEU A 164 7.28 -3.83 -19.20
CA LEU A 164 7.60 -3.77 -17.77
C LEU A 164 6.95 -2.53 -17.17
N VAL A 165 5.75 -2.68 -16.63
CA VAL A 165 5.17 -1.62 -15.79
C VAL A 165 5.75 -1.79 -14.40
N SER A 166 6.57 -0.82 -13.97
CA SER A 166 6.86 -0.68 -12.56
C SER A 166 5.59 -0.17 -11.89
N SER A 167 4.79 -1.03 -11.26
CA SER A 167 4.12 -0.55 -10.06
C SER A 167 5.11 -0.76 -8.92
N PRO A 168 5.69 0.32 -8.37
CA PRO A 168 6.71 0.21 -7.36
C PRO A 168 6.15 -0.15 -5.99
N ILE A 169 4.82 -0.29 -5.84
CA ILE A 169 4.17 -0.30 -4.53
C ILE A 169 3.45 -1.61 -4.26
N SER A 170 3.98 -2.32 -3.28
CA SER A 170 3.25 -3.34 -2.55
C SER A 170 2.33 -2.62 -1.57
N PHE A 171 1.04 -2.54 -1.85
CA PHE A 171 0.03 -1.98 -0.93
C PHE A 171 -0.27 -2.93 0.26
N THR A 172 0.71 -3.78 0.62
CA THR A 172 0.54 -4.96 1.46
C THR A 172 0.36 -4.70 2.95
N ASP A 173 0.34 -3.45 3.38
CA ASP A 173 -0.16 -3.06 4.71
C ASP A 173 -0.28 -1.53 4.78
N PRO A 174 -1.47 -0.94 4.96
CA PRO A 174 -1.56 0.43 5.40
C PRO A 174 -0.95 0.53 6.80
N LYS A 175 0.29 1.03 6.89
CA LYS A 175 0.90 1.34 8.17
C LYS A 175 0.13 2.52 8.76
N HIS A 176 -0.91 2.22 9.53
CA HIS A 176 -1.76 3.24 10.11
C HIS A 176 -1.03 4.03 11.19
N ARG A 177 -1.32 5.34 11.28
CA ARG A 177 -1.06 6.08 12.52
C ARG A 177 -1.92 5.49 13.64
N PRO A 178 -1.40 5.33 14.88
CA PRO A 178 -2.22 5.04 16.04
C PRO A 178 -3.33 6.08 16.15
N LEU A 179 -4.53 5.61 16.49
CA LEU A 179 -5.69 6.48 16.69
C LEU A 179 -5.37 7.68 17.58
N ALA A 180 -4.66 7.47 18.69
CA ALA A 180 -4.25 8.53 19.60
C ALA A 180 -3.37 9.63 18.95
N ALA A 181 -2.56 9.28 17.93
CA ALA A 181 -1.78 10.26 17.19
C ALA A 181 -2.65 11.07 16.21
N VAL A 182 -3.62 10.41 15.56
CA VAL A 182 -4.61 11.06 14.69
C VAL A 182 -5.51 12.00 15.49
N GLU A 183 -6.05 11.54 16.62
CA GLU A 183 -6.86 12.33 17.56
C GLU A 183 -6.08 13.56 18.06
N LYS A 184 -4.82 13.39 18.46
CA LYS A 184 -3.96 14.49 18.91
C LYS A 184 -3.75 15.54 17.82
N ASN A 185 -3.52 15.12 16.57
CA ASN A 185 -3.34 16.03 15.44
C ASN A 185 -4.67 16.72 15.08
N THR A 186 -5.78 15.99 15.13
CA THR A 186 -7.12 16.53 14.89
C THR A 186 -7.47 17.59 15.93
N GLU A 187 -7.17 17.34 17.21
CA GLU A 187 -7.40 18.29 18.30
C GLU A 187 -6.53 19.54 18.18
N PHE A 188 -5.26 19.37 17.80
CA PHE A 188 -4.38 20.50 17.46
C PHE A 188 -4.99 21.37 16.36
N LEU A 189 -5.39 20.76 15.23
CA LEU A 189 -5.99 21.48 14.10
C LEU A 189 -7.26 22.22 14.52
N LYS A 190 -8.18 21.54 15.22
CA LYS A 190 -9.42 22.15 15.74
C LYS A 190 -9.12 23.35 16.63
N THR A 191 -8.24 23.18 17.61
CA THR A 191 -7.88 24.22 18.58
C THR A 191 -7.26 25.43 17.89
N GLN A 192 -6.30 25.23 16.98
CA GLN A 192 -5.62 26.34 16.30
C GLN A 192 -6.56 27.09 15.35
N LEU A 193 -7.43 26.38 14.63
CA LEU A 193 -8.40 26.99 13.73
C LEU A 193 -9.46 27.78 14.50
N GLU A 194 -9.98 27.25 15.61
CA GLU A 194 -10.96 27.94 16.47
C GLU A 194 -10.36 29.20 17.12
N GLN A 195 -9.09 29.14 17.54
CA GLN A 195 -8.36 30.30 18.06
C GLN A 195 -8.13 31.38 17.00
N LEU A 196 -7.97 30.96 15.74
CA LEU A 196 -7.77 31.87 14.61
C LEU A 196 -9.07 32.58 14.22
N ASP A 197 -10.17 31.84 14.05
CA ASP A 197 -11.51 32.38 13.80
C ASP A 197 -12.58 31.34 14.15
N SER A 198 -13.61 31.74 14.90
CA SER A 198 -14.67 30.82 15.34
C SER A 198 -15.56 30.27 14.22
N ARG A 199 -15.46 30.82 13.01
CA ARG A 199 -16.18 30.33 11.82
C ARG A 199 -15.44 29.22 11.09
N LEU A 200 -14.16 29.01 11.41
CA LEU A 200 -13.38 27.91 10.86
C LEU A 200 -13.79 26.61 11.54
N THR A 201 -14.12 25.61 10.71
CA THR A 201 -14.38 24.25 11.19
C THR A 201 -13.55 23.26 10.40
N ILE A 202 -13.31 22.09 10.99
CA ILE A 202 -12.56 21.02 10.34
C ILE A 202 -13.30 19.69 10.46
N SER A 203 -13.34 18.94 9.36
CA SER A 203 -13.80 17.55 9.35
C SER A 203 -12.64 16.61 9.08
N HIS A 204 -12.60 15.49 9.80
CA HIS A 204 -11.71 14.36 9.53
C HIS A 204 -12.48 13.29 8.76
N ASN A 205 -11.86 12.70 7.74
CA ASN A 205 -12.40 11.54 7.03
C ASN A 205 -11.83 10.26 7.64
N ASP A 206 -12.66 9.57 8.42
CA ASP A 206 -12.26 8.33 9.08
C ASP A 206 -11.92 7.19 8.10
N SER A 207 -12.32 7.32 6.82
CA SER A 207 -12.01 6.36 5.75
C SER A 207 -10.64 6.60 5.10
N TYR A 208 -9.94 7.68 5.46
CA TYR A 208 -8.59 7.93 4.95
C TYR A 208 -7.63 6.85 5.44
N ILE A 209 -6.81 6.35 4.51
CA ILE A 209 -5.83 5.30 4.78
C ILE A 209 -4.44 5.93 4.83
N ASP A 210 -3.84 5.88 6.01
CA ASP A 210 -2.44 6.24 6.20
C ASP A 210 -1.51 5.17 5.62
N PHE A 211 -0.63 5.61 4.73
CA PHE A 211 0.52 4.84 4.31
C PHE A 211 1.81 5.47 4.85
N GLU A 212 2.88 4.67 4.89
CA GLU A 212 4.21 5.19 5.17
C GLU A 212 4.62 6.30 4.18
N PRO A 213 5.57 7.18 4.54
CA PRO A 213 5.83 8.38 3.76
C PRO A 213 6.18 8.14 2.29
N LYS A 214 6.89 7.05 1.96
CA LYS A 214 7.25 6.73 0.59
C LYS A 214 6.03 6.47 -0.28
N ILE A 215 5.09 5.67 0.22
CA ILE A 215 3.84 5.33 -0.48
C ILE A 215 2.94 6.55 -0.54
N SER A 216 2.77 7.25 0.59
CA SER A 216 1.92 8.43 0.65
C SER A 216 2.40 9.56 -0.28
N ARG A 217 3.73 9.76 -0.44
CA ARG A 217 4.28 10.70 -1.42
C ARG A 217 4.00 10.27 -2.84
N PHE A 218 4.18 8.98 -3.16
CA PHE A 218 3.85 8.48 -4.49
C PHE A 218 2.37 8.69 -4.82
N LEU A 219 1.46 8.40 -3.89
CA LEU A 219 0.02 8.62 -4.10
C LEU A 219 -0.31 10.10 -4.29
N ALA A 220 0.48 11.02 -3.72
CA ALA A 220 0.34 12.45 -3.94
C ALA A 220 0.88 12.94 -5.28
N GLU A 221 1.94 12.30 -5.78
CA GLU A 221 2.57 12.65 -7.06
C GLU A 221 1.91 11.96 -8.26
N CYS A 222 1.35 10.77 -8.03
CA CYS A 222 0.73 9.88 -9.00
C CYS A 222 -0.67 9.49 -8.51
N SER A 223 -1.54 10.48 -8.33
CA SER A 223 -2.95 10.25 -8.02
C SER A 223 -3.64 9.55 -9.19
N TYR A 224 -4.66 8.74 -8.90
CA TYR A 224 -5.46 8.05 -9.91
C TYR A 224 -6.05 9.03 -10.93
N ASP A 225 -5.78 8.76 -12.22
CA ASP A 225 -6.34 9.47 -13.36
C ASP A 225 -7.39 8.57 -14.05
N PRO A 226 -8.70 8.91 -13.98
CA PRO A 226 -9.74 8.11 -14.60
C PRO A 226 -9.66 8.05 -16.13
N GLU A 227 -8.89 8.93 -16.79
CA GLU A 227 -8.69 8.90 -18.24
C GLU A 227 -7.55 7.96 -18.67
N GLU A 228 -6.53 7.77 -17.81
CA GLU A 228 -5.31 7.02 -18.14
C GLU A 228 -5.21 5.67 -17.41
N ASP A 229 -5.74 5.57 -16.19
CA ASP A 229 -5.58 4.42 -15.31
C ASP A 229 -6.70 3.38 -15.47
N ASP A 230 -6.39 2.12 -15.12
CA ASP A 230 -7.37 1.03 -15.14
C ASP A 230 -8.49 1.32 -14.11
N PRO A 231 -9.78 1.25 -14.49
CA PRO A 231 -10.89 1.40 -13.56
C PRO A 231 -10.86 0.47 -12.34
N ASN A 232 -10.15 -0.67 -12.45
CA ASN A 232 -9.96 -1.64 -11.39
C ASN A 232 -8.68 -1.41 -10.57
N ASP A 233 -7.91 -0.35 -10.85
CA ASP A 233 -6.75 -0.01 -10.05
C ASP A 233 -7.18 0.25 -8.59
N PRO A 234 -6.54 -0.41 -7.60
CA PRO A 234 -6.85 -0.23 -6.19
C PRO A 234 -6.80 1.24 -5.73
N ILE A 235 -5.99 2.09 -6.37
CA ILE A 235 -5.85 3.52 -6.03
C ILE A 235 -7.18 4.27 -6.23
N ASN A 236 -8.00 3.88 -7.23
CA ASN A 236 -9.28 4.51 -7.53
C ASN A 236 -10.23 4.57 -6.31
N LYS A 237 -10.14 3.58 -5.43
CA LYS A 237 -10.99 3.47 -4.23
C LYS A 237 -10.39 4.12 -2.99
N LEU A 238 -9.15 4.62 -3.07
CA LEU A 238 -8.51 5.30 -1.95
C LEU A 238 -9.04 6.72 -1.83
N CYS A 239 -9.29 7.15 -0.59
CA CYS A 239 -9.61 8.54 -0.37
C CYS A 239 -8.35 9.42 -0.47
N GLY A 240 -8.35 10.36 -1.41
CA GLY A 240 -7.27 11.34 -1.58
C GLY A 240 -7.28 12.51 -0.58
N GLU A 241 -8.07 12.47 0.50
CA GLU A 241 -8.21 13.59 1.44
C GLU A 241 -8.45 13.09 2.88
N GLU A 242 -7.65 13.55 3.84
CA GLU A 242 -7.81 13.22 5.28
C GLU A 242 -8.65 14.28 6.00
N TYR A 243 -8.34 15.56 5.77
CA TYR A 243 -9.01 16.68 6.43
C TYR A 243 -9.62 17.65 5.42
N LYS A 244 -10.67 18.33 5.86
CA LYS A 244 -11.27 19.47 5.15
C LYS A 244 -11.50 20.62 6.12
N ILE A 245 -11.05 21.81 5.76
CA ILE A 245 -11.29 23.05 6.50
C ILE A 245 -12.38 23.84 5.80
N TYR A 246 -13.36 24.28 6.56
CA TYR A 246 -14.47 25.10 6.10
C TYR A 246 -14.47 26.45 6.81
N TYR A 247 -15.06 27.45 6.16
CA TYR A 247 -15.38 28.74 6.75
C TYR A 247 -16.85 29.04 6.48
N ASP A 248 -17.66 29.19 7.54
CA ASP A 248 -19.12 29.29 7.43
C ASP A 248 -19.75 28.17 6.55
N ASN A 249 -19.25 26.95 6.71
CA ASN A 249 -19.61 25.74 5.94
C ASN A 249 -19.20 25.72 4.46
N ILE A 250 -18.39 26.67 4.01
CA ILE A 250 -17.82 26.68 2.65
C ILE A 250 -16.41 26.10 2.72
N LEU A 251 -16.16 25.05 1.93
CA LEU A 251 -14.86 24.37 1.86
C LEU A 251 -13.77 25.36 1.42
N LEU A 252 -12.76 25.57 2.25
CA LEU A 252 -11.58 26.36 1.89
C LEU A 252 -10.44 25.47 1.39
N PHE A 253 -10.13 24.42 2.15
CA PHE A 253 -8.98 23.55 1.90
C PHE A 253 -9.35 22.10 2.15
N SER A 254 -8.78 21.19 1.37
CA SER A 254 -8.71 19.77 1.68
C SER A 254 -7.25 19.34 1.70
N PHE A 255 -6.85 18.45 2.61
CA PHE A 255 -5.44 18.05 2.69
C PHE A 255 -5.26 16.70 3.35
N TYR A 256 -4.08 16.14 3.12
CA TYR A 256 -3.50 15.02 3.85
C TYR A 256 -1.98 15.27 3.93
N PRO A 257 -1.18 14.43 4.60
CA PRO A 257 0.19 14.78 4.97
C PRO A 257 1.15 15.24 3.85
N PHE A 258 0.85 14.94 2.59
CA PHE A 258 1.73 15.23 1.45
C PHE A 258 1.05 16.04 0.32
N GLN A 259 -0.23 16.42 0.46
CA GLN A 259 -0.93 17.21 -0.55
C GLN A 259 -1.90 18.21 0.08
N LEU A 260 -2.05 19.35 -0.57
CA LEU A 260 -3.01 20.40 -0.25
C LEU A 260 -3.85 20.71 -1.49
N GLY A 261 -5.16 20.65 -1.32
CA GLY A 261 -6.19 21.05 -2.27
C GLY A 261 -6.94 22.30 -1.80
N TYR A 262 -7.52 23.01 -2.77
CA TYR A 262 -8.26 24.25 -2.54
C TYR A 262 -9.72 24.07 -2.95
N GLY A 263 -10.65 24.62 -2.17
CA GLY A 263 -12.06 24.67 -2.52
C GLY A 263 -12.34 25.76 -3.56
N TYR A 264 -13.25 25.49 -4.50
CA TYR A 264 -13.64 26.42 -5.55
C TYR A 264 -15.15 26.71 -5.54
N HIS A 265 -15.48 27.95 -5.89
CA HIS A 265 -16.82 28.37 -6.24
C HIS A 265 -17.01 28.21 -7.76
N GLY A 266 -17.94 27.34 -8.15
CA GLY A 266 -18.14 26.95 -9.55
C GLY A 266 -17.22 25.80 -9.99
N ASN A 267 -17.27 25.47 -11.28
CA ASN A 267 -16.45 24.39 -11.85
C ASN A 267 -15.00 24.86 -12.05
N PHE A 268 -14.06 24.18 -11.39
CA PHE A 268 -12.63 24.45 -11.49
C PHE A 268 -12.13 24.49 -12.95
N TYR A 269 -12.51 23.50 -13.76
CA TYR A 269 -12.05 23.38 -15.16
C TYR A 269 -12.68 24.41 -16.10
N GLU A 270 -13.72 25.11 -15.67
CA GLU A 270 -14.44 26.13 -16.45
C GLU A 270 -14.21 27.55 -15.92
N GLY A 271 -13.14 27.76 -15.14
CA GLY A 271 -12.78 29.08 -14.61
C GLY A 271 -13.38 29.40 -13.24
N GLY A 272 -13.64 28.39 -12.42
CA GLY A 272 -14.06 28.53 -11.04
C GLY A 272 -13.10 29.40 -10.21
N ILE A 273 -13.65 30.08 -9.21
CA ILE A 273 -12.91 31.03 -8.38
C ILE A 273 -12.56 30.35 -7.05
N PRO A 274 -11.32 30.43 -6.54
CA PRO A 274 -10.98 29.89 -5.22
C PRO A 274 -11.94 30.45 -4.15
N ASN A 275 -12.45 29.59 -3.26
CA ASN A 275 -13.41 29.99 -2.24
C ASN A 275 -12.83 31.07 -1.31
N THR A 276 -11.52 31.06 -1.07
CA THR A 276 -10.83 32.12 -0.33
C THR A 276 -10.98 33.49 -0.98
N THR A 277 -10.87 33.56 -2.32
CA THR A 277 -11.09 34.79 -3.10
C THR A 277 -12.56 35.15 -3.18
N TYR A 278 -13.44 34.19 -3.44
CA TYR A 278 -14.90 34.39 -3.49
C TYR A 278 -15.44 34.99 -2.18
N LEU A 279 -14.91 34.53 -1.04
CA LEU A 279 -15.28 35.02 0.29
C LEU A 279 -14.57 36.32 0.68
N GLY A 280 -13.66 36.84 -0.14
CA GLY A 280 -12.92 38.06 0.15
C GLY A 280 -11.99 37.93 1.37
N LEU A 281 -11.47 36.74 1.65
CA LEU A 281 -10.55 36.53 2.76
C LEU A 281 -9.21 37.21 2.49
N SER A 282 -8.61 37.81 3.52
CA SER A 282 -7.31 38.47 3.37
C SER A 282 -6.20 37.42 3.18
N GLN A 283 -5.16 37.78 2.43
CA GLN A 283 -3.99 36.91 2.25
C GLN A 283 -3.30 36.58 3.58
N GLU A 284 -3.29 37.53 4.51
CA GLU A 284 -2.74 37.31 5.85
C GLU A 284 -3.51 36.21 6.60
N PHE A 285 -4.83 36.22 6.53
CA PHE A 285 -5.67 35.19 7.14
C PHE A 285 -5.46 33.82 6.49
N ILE A 286 -5.39 33.78 5.15
CA ILE A 286 -5.11 32.57 4.38
C ILE A 286 -3.75 31.97 4.79
N ASN A 287 -2.70 32.79 4.86
CA ASN A 287 -1.36 32.35 5.24
C ASN A 287 -1.32 31.78 6.68
N GLN A 288 -2.14 32.30 7.59
CA GLN A 288 -2.23 31.75 8.95
C GLN A 288 -2.85 30.36 8.96
N ILE A 289 -3.86 30.10 8.11
CA ILE A 289 -4.43 28.76 7.93
C ILE A 289 -3.39 27.83 7.32
N ASP A 290 -2.70 28.25 6.25
CA ASP A 290 -1.65 27.46 5.60
C ASP A 290 -0.55 27.07 6.60
N ASN A 291 -0.11 28.00 7.46
CA ASN A 291 0.87 27.71 8.51
C ASN A 291 0.39 26.64 9.50
N ILE A 292 -0.89 26.65 9.88
CA ILE A 292 -1.48 25.62 10.75
C ILE A 292 -1.43 24.24 10.06
N ILE A 293 -1.80 24.18 8.77
CA ILE A 293 -1.74 22.95 7.96
C ILE A 293 -0.28 22.46 7.85
N SER A 294 0.67 23.36 7.57
CA SER A 294 2.09 23.03 7.47
C SER A 294 2.67 22.47 8.78
N ILE A 295 2.28 23.02 9.94
CA ILE A 295 2.68 22.49 11.24
C ILE A 295 2.12 21.07 11.44
N TYR A 296 0.87 20.83 11.05
CA TYR A 296 0.29 19.48 11.05
C TYR A 296 1.10 18.49 10.19
N MET A 297 1.47 18.89 8.96
CA MET A 297 2.28 18.04 8.08
C MET A 297 3.66 17.75 8.68
N ILE A 298 4.27 18.70 9.38
CA ILE A 298 5.50 18.46 10.16
C ILE A 298 5.28 17.44 11.29
N PHE A 299 4.18 17.55 12.05
CA PHE A 299 3.87 16.56 13.09
C PHE A 299 3.67 15.15 12.50
N ASN A 300 3.08 15.04 11.31
CA ASN A 300 2.99 13.77 10.61
C ASN A 300 4.38 13.21 10.24
N LEU A 301 5.31 14.04 9.77
CA LEU A 301 6.69 13.61 9.52
C LEU A 301 7.38 13.11 10.80
N TYR A 302 7.22 13.82 11.92
CA TYR A 302 7.77 13.39 13.21
C TYR A 302 7.20 12.05 13.68
N TYR A 303 5.92 11.79 13.41
CA TYR A 303 5.34 10.47 13.67
C TYR A 303 6.06 9.38 12.87
N TRP A 304 6.36 9.66 11.60
CA TRP A 304 7.04 8.73 10.70
C TRP A 304 8.57 8.71 10.81
N ARG A 305 9.16 9.33 11.83
CA ARG A 305 10.62 9.48 11.96
C ARG A 305 11.39 8.16 11.81
N ASP A 306 10.84 7.06 12.32
CA ASP A 306 11.50 5.75 12.31
C ASP A 306 11.52 5.10 10.92
N GLN A 307 10.85 5.68 9.92
CA GLN A 307 10.94 5.26 8.51
C GLN A 307 12.07 5.97 7.75
N TYR A 308 12.85 6.82 8.42
CA TYR A 308 13.99 7.54 7.85
C TYR A 308 15.26 7.23 8.65
N SER A 309 16.42 7.27 7.98
CA SER A 309 17.68 7.45 8.71
C SER A 309 17.70 8.82 9.39
N PRO A 310 18.51 9.01 10.46
CA PRO A 310 18.64 10.31 11.10
C PRO A 310 18.98 11.44 10.11
N GLU A 311 19.87 11.19 9.16
CA GLU A 311 20.31 12.15 8.15
C GLU A 311 19.18 12.52 7.18
N GLU A 312 18.46 11.52 6.65
CA GLU A 312 17.31 11.74 5.77
C GLU A 312 16.21 12.52 6.48
N PHE A 313 15.92 12.17 7.75
CA PHE A 313 14.91 12.86 8.53
C PHE A 313 15.24 14.35 8.74
N GLN A 314 16.51 14.66 9.07
CA GLN A 314 16.94 16.06 9.22
C GLN A 314 16.84 16.83 7.90
N TYR A 315 17.24 16.20 6.79
CA TYR A 315 17.11 16.79 5.47
C TYR A 315 15.65 17.13 5.13
N GLU A 316 14.74 16.17 5.31
CA GLU A 316 13.32 16.34 5.02
C GLU A 316 12.67 17.40 5.91
N ILE A 317 12.88 17.36 7.22
CA ILE A 317 12.36 18.37 8.14
C ILE A 317 12.88 19.78 7.79
N HIS A 318 14.16 19.92 7.45
CA HIS A 318 14.71 21.21 7.04
C HIS A 318 14.08 21.71 5.72
N LYS A 319 13.91 20.81 4.74
CA LYS A 319 13.24 21.10 3.46
C LYS A 319 11.83 21.63 3.69
N TYR A 320 11.01 20.93 4.49
CA TYR A 320 9.62 21.32 4.75
C TYR A 320 9.51 22.63 5.52
N LYS A 321 10.30 22.83 6.58
CA LYS A 321 10.34 24.10 7.31
C LYS A 321 10.70 25.28 6.42
N LYS A 322 11.70 25.10 5.55
CA LYS A 322 12.10 26.13 4.58
C LYS A 322 11.00 26.41 3.56
N MET A 323 10.37 25.36 3.01
CA MET A 323 9.31 25.47 2.02
C MET A 323 8.09 26.22 2.57
N TRP A 324 7.78 26.05 3.85
CA TRP A 324 6.63 26.67 4.52
C TRP A 324 6.98 27.88 5.39
N CYS A 325 8.21 28.39 5.31
CA CYS A 325 8.68 29.55 6.08
C CYS A 325 8.47 29.42 7.61
N LEU A 326 8.66 28.21 8.17
CA LEU A 326 8.50 27.87 9.59
C LEU A 326 9.81 27.83 10.38
#